data_AF-A0A6G7XAG8-F1
#
_entry.id   AF-A0A6G7XAG8-F1
#
_cell.length_a   1.000
_cell.length_b   1.000
_cell.length_c   1.000
_cell.angle_alpha   90.00
_cell.angle_beta   90.00
_cell.angle_gamma   90.00
#
_symmetry.space_group_name_H-M   'P 1'
#
loop_
_entity.id
_entity.type
_entity.pdbx_description
1 polymer ?
#
loop_
_entity_poly.entity_id
_entity_poly.type
_entity_poly.pdbx_seq_one_letter_code
_entity_poly.pdbx_strand_id
1 'polypeptide(L)' 'MDRLLKNWYLMRIVRLLAGVGIAVYAISSKDYTFLLLAGLFLFQAIMNISCCGSKGCYTNKEKPKENIYRDQIKKYKPN' A
#
# COMPACT_ATOMS: atom_id res chain seq x y z
N MET A 1 14.26 1.49 -16.96
CA MET A 1 14.12 0.47 -15.90
C MET A 1 13.93 1.15 -14.52
N ASP A 2 13.45 2.40 -14.47
CA ASP A 2 13.70 3.28 -13.31
C ASP A 2 12.45 3.71 -12.53
N ARG A 3 11.25 3.34 -13.01
CA ARG A 3 10.00 3.78 -12.38
C ARG A 3 9.59 2.92 -11.19
N LEU A 4 10.07 1.68 -11.12
CA LEU A 4 9.78 0.76 -10.02
C LEU A 4 10.62 1.07 -8.77
N LEU A 5 11.80 1.68 -8.92
CA LEU A 5 12.67 2.05 -7.81
C LEU A 5 12.35 3.43 -7.22
N LYS A 6 11.78 4.35 -8.02
CA LYS A 6 11.58 5.75 -7.59
C LYS A 6 10.53 5.93 -6.48
N ASN A 7 9.56 5.03 -6.35
CA ASN A 7 8.43 5.22 -5.43
C ASN A 7 8.09 4.00 -4.54
N TRP A 8 8.83 2.90 -4.66
CA TRP A 8 8.46 1.63 -4.01
C TRP A 8 9.19 1.36 -2.69
N TYR A 9 10.16 2.20 -2.34
CA TYR A 9 10.89 2.07 -1.08
C TYR A 9 10.50 3.11 -0.03
N LEU A 10 10.15 4.36 -0.40
CA LEU A 10 9.88 5.41 0.58
C LEU A 10 8.78 5.04 1.60
N MET A 11 7.62 4.57 1.14
CA MET A 11 6.54 4.16 2.05
C MET A 11 6.92 2.93 2.91
N ARG A 12 7.79 2.05 2.41
CA ARG A 12 8.32 0.91 3.19
C ARG A 12 9.32 1.36 4.24
N ILE A 13 10.23 2.27 3.90
CA ILE A 13 11.20 2.86 4.83
C ILE A 13 10.48 3.58 5.96
N VAL A 14 9.53 4.45 5.62
CA VAL A 14 8.76 5.21 6.62
C VAL A 14 8.03 4.26 7.56
N ARG A 15 7.47 3.17 7.03
CA ARG A 15 6.78 2.15 7.84
C ARG A 15 7.73 1.34 8.72
N LEU A 16 8.93 1.02 8.22
CA LEU A 16 9.99 0.39 9.01
C LEU A 16 10.46 1.31 10.14
N LEU A 17 10.75 2.58 9.85
CA LEU A 17 11.16 3.57 10.84
C LEU A 17 10.09 3.78 11.90
N ALA A 18 8.81 3.89 11.51
CA ALA A 18 7.71 3.98 12.45
C ALA A 18 7.59 2.73 13.34
N GLY A 19 7.69 1.52 12.76
CA GLY A 19 7.67 0.27 13.51
C GLY A 19 8.81 0.15 14.52
N VAL A 20 10.04 0.54 14.13
CA VAL A 20 11.20 0.57 15.01
C VAL A 20 11.02 1.60 16.13
N GLY A 21 10.51 2.80 15.82
CA GLY A 21 10.23 3.84 16.82
C GLY A 21 9.23 3.37 17.88
N ILE A 22 8.14 2.72 17.46
CA ILE A 22 7.13 2.15 18.36
C ILE A 22 7.74 1.01 19.19
N ALA A 23 8.59 0.18 18.60
CA ALA A 23 9.27 -0.90 19.33
C ALA A 23 10.19 -0.36 20.43
N VAL A 24 10.98 0.68 20.15
CA VAL A 24 11.85 1.33 21.14
C VAL A 24 11.01 1.93 22.28
N TYR A 25 9.92 2.61 21.95
CA TYR A 25 9.00 3.18 22.94
C TYR A 25 8.32 2.10 23.81
N ALA A 26 7.93 0.97 23.20
CA ALA A 26 7.32 -0.16 23.91
C ALA A 26 8.29 -0.78 24.91
N ILE A 27 9.57 -0.92 24.54
CA ILE A 27 10.62 -1.40 25.44
C ILE A 27 10.83 -0.42 26.60
N SER A 28 10.85 0.89 26.33
CA SER A 28 10.99 1.91 27.37
C SER A 28 9.82 1.94 28.37
N SER A 29 8.60 1.71 27.88
CA SER A 29 7.38 1.72 28.70
C SER A 29 7.14 0.39 29.43
N LYS A 30 7.91 -0.67 29.11
CA LYS A 30 7.72 -2.06 29.59
C LYS A 30 6.32 -2.64 29.32
N ASP A 31 5.57 -2.05 28.39
CA ASP A 31 4.26 -2.54 28.01
C ASP A 31 4.37 -3.63 26.94
N TYR A 32 4.16 -4.88 27.35
CA TYR A 32 4.23 -6.05 26.48
C TYR A 32 3.19 -6.04 25.34
N THR A 33 2.04 -5.40 25.55
CA THR A 33 0.99 -5.22 24.54
C THR A 33 1.47 -4.36 23.37
N PHE A 34 2.18 -3.27 23.66
CA PHE A 34 2.77 -2.41 22.64
C PHE A 34 3.91 -3.11 21.90
N LEU A 35 4.67 -3.98 22.58
CA LEU A 35 5.74 -4.75 21.97
C LEU A 35 5.17 -5.75 20.94
N LEU A 36 4.09 -6.44 21.28
CA LEU A 36 3.39 -7.34 20.35
C LEU A 36 2.85 -6.59 19.13
N LEU A 37 2.24 -5.42 19.34
CA LEU A 37 1.73 -4.58 18.26
C LEU A 37 2.86 -4.07 17.34
N ALA A 38 3.99 -3.66 17.93
CA ALA A 38 5.17 -3.21 17.21
C ALA A 38 5.78 -4.35 16.38
N GLY A 39 5.85 -5.56 16.94
CA GLY A 39 6.31 -6.76 16.24
C GLY A 39 5.46 -7.07 15.01
N LEU A 40 4.13 -7.00 15.14
CA LEU A 40 3.21 -7.17 14.00
C LEU A 40 3.41 -6.08 12.93
N PHE A 41 3.59 -4.82 13.34
CA PHE A 41 3.81 -3.71 12.40
C PHE A 41 5.15 -3.82 11.65
N LEU A 42 6.21 -4.24 12.35
CA LEU A 42 7.52 -4.51 11.76
C LEU A 42 7.46 -5.70 10.80
N PHE A 43 6.78 -6.78 11.19
CA PHE A 43 6.57 -7.95 10.34
C PHE A 43 5.82 -7.59 9.05
N GLN A 44 4.76 -6.78 9.14
CA GLN A 44 4.05 -6.25 7.98
C GLN A 44 4.95 -5.38 7.07
N ALA A 45 5.81 -4.55 7.67
CA ALA A 45 6.73 -3.70 6.93
C ALA A 45 7.80 -4.51 6.17
N ILE A 46 8.31 -5.59 6.78
CA ILE A 46 9.29 -6.49 6.17
C ILE A 46 8.66 -7.33 5.06
N MET A 47 7.51 -7.95 5.32
CA MET A 47 6.86 -8.85 4.36
C MET A 47 6.17 -8.10 3.20
N ASN A 48 6.13 -6.77 3.21
CA ASN A 48 5.31 -5.96 2.29
C ASN A 48 3.86 -6.48 2.17
N ILE A 49 3.38 -7.10 3.24
CA ILE A 49 2.05 -7.64 3.37
C ILE A 49 1.33 -6.67 4.29
N SER A 50 0.54 -5.78 3.69
CA SER A 50 -0.45 -5.01 4.44
C SER A 50 -1.71 -5.85 4.56
N CYS A 51 -2.25 -5.96 5.78
CA CYS A 51 -3.52 -6.64 6.05
C CYS A 51 -4.68 -6.05 5.23
N CYS A 52 -4.61 -4.75 4.92
CA CYS A 52 -5.47 -4.06 3.95
C CYS A 52 -4.70 -3.74 2.65
N GLY A 53 -4.11 -4.77 2.04
CA GLY A 53 -3.23 -4.71 0.87
C GLY A 53 -3.73 -3.82 -0.27
N SER A 54 -2.80 -3.14 -0.95
CA SER A 54 -2.95 -2.40 -2.22
C SER A 54 -3.52 -3.23 -3.40
N LYS A 55 -4.14 -4.37 -3.14
CA LYS A 55 -4.96 -5.14 -4.09
C LYS A 55 -6.46 -4.84 -3.93
N GLY A 56 -6.87 -4.03 -2.96
CA GLY A 56 -8.30 -3.74 -2.70
C GLY A 56 -9.03 -2.98 -3.80
N CYS A 57 -8.33 -2.18 -4.62
CA CYS A 57 -8.81 -1.60 -5.88
C CYS A 57 -7.66 -0.79 -6.50
N TYR A 58 -6.68 -1.46 -7.11
CA TYR A 58 -5.87 -0.78 -8.10
C TYR A 58 -6.65 -0.79 -9.41
N THR A 59 -7.33 0.31 -9.73
CA THR A 59 -7.61 0.60 -11.14
C THR A 59 -6.22 0.72 -11.76
N ASN A 60 -5.87 -0.24 -12.61
CA ASN A 60 -4.73 -0.05 -13.49
C ASN A 60 -5.03 1.22 -14.26
N LYS A 61 -4.24 2.28 -14.06
CA LYS A 61 -4.19 3.39 -15.02
C LYS A 61 -3.41 2.91 -16.25
N GLU A 62 -3.78 1.75 -16.79
CA GLU A 62 -3.57 1.52 -18.20
C GLU A 62 -4.34 2.66 -18.86
N LYS A 63 -3.61 3.46 -19.65
CA LYS A 63 -4.19 4.50 -20.49
C LYS A 63 -5.49 3.94 -21.07
N PRO A 64 -6.64 4.63 -20.99
CA PRO A 64 -7.83 4.15 -21.64
C PRO A 64 -7.41 3.77 -23.05
N LYS A 65 -7.58 2.49 -23.42
CA LYS A 65 -7.38 2.02 -24.78
C LYS A 65 -8.45 2.73 -25.57
N GLU A 66 -8.13 3.96 -25.95
CA GLU A 66 -8.95 4.78 -26.79
C GLU A 66 -9.18 3.92 -28.03
N ASN A 67 -10.45 3.59 -28.29
CA ASN A 67 -10.93 3.03 -29.55
C ASN A 67 -11.07 1.51 -29.70
N ILE A 68 -11.21 0.70 -28.64
CA ILE A 68 -11.61 -0.73 -28.83
C ILE A 68 -13.13 -0.95 -28.84
N TYR A 69 -13.92 -0.08 -28.21
CA TYR A 69 -15.36 -0.30 -28.01
C TYR A 69 -16.28 0.73 -28.70
N ARG A 70 -15.72 1.55 -29.61
CA ARG A 70 -16.49 2.59 -30.33
C ARG A 70 -17.71 1.99 -31.05
N ASP A 71 -17.56 0.81 -31.63
CA ASP A 71 -18.63 0.11 -32.36
C ASP A 71 -19.72 -0.50 -31.47
N GLN A 72 -19.44 -0.70 -30.18
CA GLN A 72 -20.35 -1.40 -29.27
C GLN A 72 -21.12 -0.49 -28.30
N ILE A 73 -20.69 0.76 -28.14
CA ILE A 73 -21.33 1.70 -27.20
C ILE A 73 -22.19 2.68 -28.00
N LYS A 74 -23.47 2.36 -28.18
CA LYS A 74 -24.44 3.36 -28.64
C LYS A 74 -24.60 4.43 -27.56
N LYS A 75 -24.28 5.67 -27.90
CA LYS A 75 -24.41 6.83 -26.99
C LYS A 75 -25.87 6.94 -26.54
N TYR A 76 -26.10 6.77 -25.24
CA TYR A 76 -27.43 6.91 -24.64
C TYR A 76 -27.96 8.33 -24.89
N LYS A 77 -29.14 8.43 -25.51
CA LYS A 77 -29.89 9.67 -25.69
C LYS A 77 -30.96 9.69 -24.60
N PRO A 78 -30.85 10.55 -23.58
CA PRO A 78 -31.98 10.78 -22.68
C PRO A 78 -33.08 11.50 -23.49
N ASN A 79 -34.30 10.95 -23.42
CA ASN A 79 -35.51 11.61 -23.93
C ASN A 79 -35.85 12.83 -23.09
#